data_AF-A0A961Z7B9-F1
#
_entry.id   AF-A0A961Z7B9-F1
#
_cell.length_a   1.000
_cell.length_b   1.000
_cell.length_c   1.000
_cell.angle_alpha   90.00
_cell.angle_beta   90.00
_cell.angle_gamma   90.00
#
_symmetry.space_group_name_H-M   'P 1'
#
loop_
_entity.id
_entity.type
_entity.pdbx_description
1 polymer ?
#
loop_
_entity_poly.entity_id
_entity_poly.type
_entity_poly.pdbx_seq_one_letter_code
_entity_poly.pdbx_strand_id
1 'polypeptide(L)'
;MNVYDSERMNETLAQSGFSETANIADADVIVLNTCHIREKAAEKVYSELGRVRQVKTERHAAGKATTVAVAGCVAQAEGDEITRRAPVVDIVVGPQSYQNLPDLV
;
A
#
# COMPACT_ATOMS: atom_id res chain seq x y z
N MET A 1 -9.62 -10.36 -0.09
CA MET A 1 -9.62 -8.89 0.00
C MET A 1 -10.91 -8.51 0.68
N ASN A 2 -10.88 -7.73 1.76
CA ASN A 2 -12.11 -7.26 2.39
C ASN A 2 -12.50 -6.00 1.63
N VAL A 3 -13.40 -6.16 0.65
CA VAL A 3 -13.86 -5.11 -0.27
C VAL A 3 -14.23 -3.84 0.50
N TYR A 4 -14.88 -4.01 1.65
CA TYR A 4 -15.26 -2.92 2.55
C TYR A 4 -14.08 -2.07 3.04
N ASP A 5 -12.97 -2.69 3.47
CA ASP A 5 -11.80 -1.93 3.96
C ASP A 5 -11.14 -1.16 2.80
N SER A 6 -11.10 -1.76 1.61
CA SER A 6 -10.59 -1.08 0.40
C SER A 6 -11.47 0.11 0.00
N GLU A 7 -12.79 -0.05 0.02
CA GLU A 7 -13.74 1.05 -0.24
C GLU A 7 -13.56 2.18 0.76
N ARG A 8 -13.44 1.88 2.06
CA ARG A 8 -13.20 2.90 3.10
C ARG A 8 -11.88 3.64 2.91
N MET A 9 -10.79 2.93 2.57
CA MET A 9 -9.52 3.59 2.29
C MET A 9 -9.62 4.50 1.08
N ASN A 10 -10.29 4.07 0.00
CA ASN A 10 -10.53 4.90 -1.18
C ASN A 10 -11.37 6.15 -0.83
N GLU A 11 -12.45 6.00 -0.07
CA GLU A 11 -13.29 7.13 0.38
C GLU A 11 -12.47 8.17 1.15
N THR A 12 -11.63 7.71 2.08
CA THR A 12 -10.85 8.60 2.95
C THR A 12 -9.75 9.33 2.18
N LEU A 13 -9.07 8.65 1.25
CA LEU A 13 -8.09 9.26 0.34
C LEU A 13 -8.77 10.24 -0.64
N ALA A 14 -9.97 9.92 -1.11
CA ALA A 14 -10.72 10.81 -1.99
C ALA A 14 -11.08 12.14 -1.33
N GLN A 15 -11.46 12.12 -0.05
CA GLN A 15 -11.68 13.33 0.75
C GLN A 15 -10.42 14.21 0.88
N SER A 16 -9.25 13.61 0.67
CA SER A 16 -7.94 14.27 0.76
C SER A 16 -7.41 14.71 -0.61
N GLY A 17 -8.23 14.64 -1.66
CA GLY A 17 -7.92 15.13 -3.00
C GLY A 17 -7.36 14.09 -3.96
N PHE A 18 -7.25 12.82 -3.54
CA PHE A 18 -6.85 11.73 -4.45
C PHE A 18 -8.04 11.22 -5.28
N SER A 19 -7.73 10.61 -6.42
CA SER A 19 -8.72 9.89 -7.23
C SER A 19 -8.21 8.48 -7.52
N GLU A 20 -9.10 7.49 -7.47
CA GLU A 20 -8.74 6.12 -7.83
C GLU A 20 -8.34 6.02 -9.32
N THR A 21 -7.32 5.21 -9.59
CA THR A 21 -6.87 4.89 -10.94
C THR A 21 -6.73 3.38 -11.11
N ALA A 22 -7.12 2.87 -12.27
CA ALA A 22 -6.90 1.47 -12.64
C ALA A 22 -5.46 1.19 -13.11
N ASN A 23 -4.69 2.24 -13.40
CA ASN A 23 -3.32 2.13 -13.85
C ASN A 23 -2.33 2.48 -12.73
N ILE A 24 -1.60 1.48 -12.27
CA ILE A 24 -0.58 1.65 -11.22
C ILE A 24 0.53 2.63 -11.63
N ALA A 25 0.82 2.77 -12.92
CA ALA A 25 1.82 3.72 -13.41
C ALA A 25 1.39 5.19 -13.26
N ASP A 26 0.10 5.46 -13.08
CA ASP A 26 -0.44 6.80 -12.87
C ASP A 26 -0.61 7.12 -11.38
N ALA A 27 -0.49 6.13 -10.48
CA ALA A 27 -0.75 6.30 -9.06
C ALA A 27 0.35 7.08 -8.32
N ASP A 28 -0.04 8.14 -7.62
CA ASP A 28 0.81 8.87 -6.67
C ASP A 28 0.87 8.15 -5.31
N VAL A 29 -0.18 7.42 -4.95
CA VAL A 29 -0.25 6.57 -3.76
C VAL A 29 -0.68 5.16 -4.17
N ILE A 30 0.07 4.16 -3.73
CA ILE A 30 -0.24 2.74 -3.93
C ILE A 30 -0.47 2.09 -2.56
N VAL A 31 -1.66 1.55 -2.33
CA VAL A 31 -2.02 0.86 -1.08
C VAL A 31 -2.21 -0.64 -1.33
N LEU A 32 -1.38 -1.48 -0.72
CA LEU A 32 -1.56 -2.93 -0.71
C LEU A 32 -2.38 -3.34 0.52
N ASN A 33 -3.68 -3.58 0.32
CA ASN A 33 -4.59 -4.00 1.38
C ASN A 33 -4.52 -5.53 1.65
N THR A 34 -4.24 -5.90 2.89
CA THR A 34 -4.11 -7.29 3.34
C THR A 34 -5.17 -7.61 4.40
N CYS A 35 -6.23 -8.32 4.03
CA CYS A 35 -7.37 -8.48 4.95
C CYS A 35 -7.28 -9.69 5.90
N HIS A 36 -6.35 -10.63 5.66
CA HIS A 36 -6.28 -11.86 6.45
C HIS A 36 -4.91 -12.52 6.40
N ILE A 37 -4.56 -13.22 7.47
CA ILE A 37 -3.33 -14.00 7.56
C ILE A 37 -3.68 -15.44 7.22
N ARG A 38 -3.53 -15.78 5.94
CA ARG A 38 -3.55 -17.17 5.45
C ARG A 38 -2.14 -17.61 5.15
N GLU A 39 -1.97 -18.91 4.95
CA GLU A 39 -0.75 -19.44 4.36
C GLU A 39 -0.40 -18.66 3.08
N LYS A 40 0.86 -18.23 2.96
CA LYS A 40 1.41 -17.45 1.82
C LYS A 40 0.88 -16.01 1.67
N ALA A 41 0.11 -15.47 2.61
CA ALA A 41 -0.33 -14.08 2.53
C ALA A 41 0.86 -13.10 2.48
N ALA A 42 1.86 -13.29 3.35
CA ALA A 42 3.10 -12.51 3.34
C ALA A 42 3.89 -12.66 2.03
N GLU A 43 4.05 -13.89 1.53
CA GLU A 43 4.74 -14.15 0.26
C GLU A 43 4.11 -13.39 -0.91
N LYS A 44 2.77 -13.35 -0.97
CA LYS A 44 2.05 -12.58 -1.99
C LYS A 44 2.30 -11.09 -1.87
N VAL A 45 2.31 -10.54 -0.65
CA VAL A 45 2.63 -9.13 -0.40
C VAL A 45 4.03 -8.82 -0.93
N TYR A 46 5.04 -9.63 -0.59
CA TYR A 46 6.40 -9.42 -1.09
C TYR A 46 6.50 -9.56 -2.61
N SER A 47 5.77 -10.48 -3.22
CA SER A 47 5.71 -10.61 -4.67
C SER A 47 5.14 -9.36 -5.34
N GLU A 48 4.04 -8.80 -4.82
CA GLU A 48 3.46 -7.56 -5.34
C GLU A 48 4.37 -6.35 -5.09
N LEU A 49 5.01 -6.26 -3.93
CA LEU A 49 6.01 -5.22 -3.63
C LEU A 49 7.19 -5.24 -4.61
N GLY A 50 7.58 -6.43 -5.10
CA GLY A 50 8.57 -6.56 -6.17
C GLY A 50 8.15 -5.85 -7.47
N ARG A 51 6.87 -5.96 -7.86
CA ARG A 51 6.31 -5.28 -9.03
C ARG A 51 6.16 -3.78 -8.79
N VAL A 52 5.63 -3.39 -7.63
CA VAL A 52 5.48 -1.98 -7.23
C VAL A 52 6.84 -1.27 -7.24
N ARG A 53 7.91 -1.94 -6.82
CA ARG A 53 9.27 -1.38 -6.88
C ARG A 53 9.70 -0.99 -8.30
N GLN A 54 9.36 -1.79 -9.30
CA GLN A 54 9.67 -1.47 -10.70
C GLN A 54 8.93 -0.19 -11.12
N VAL A 55 7.62 -0.15 -10.86
CA VAL A 55 6.77 1.03 -11.17
C VAL A 55 7.27 2.29 -10.47
N LYS A 56 7.56 2.23 -9.16
CA LYS A 56 8.10 3.37 -8.38
C LYS A 56 9.45 3.83 -8.93
N THR A 57 10.30 2.91 -9.37
CA THR A 57 11.61 3.25 -9.97
C THR A 57 11.43 3.97 -11.31
N GLU A 58 10.54 3.47 -12.18
CA GLU A 58 10.25 4.08 -13.48
C GLU A 58 9.62 5.47 -13.33
N ARG A 59 8.64 5.61 -12.42
CA ARG A 59 8.03 6.90 -12.09
C ARG A 59 9.05 7.90 -11.54
N HIS A 60 9.91 7.46 -10.61
CA HIS A 60 10.97 8.29 -10.06
C HIS A 60 11.94 8.77 -11.15
N ALA A 61 12.32 7.90 -12.10
CA ALA A 61 13.15 8.29 -13.24
C ALA A 61 12.48 9.35 -14.14
N ALA A 62 11.14 9.38 -14.18
CA ALA A 62 10.35 10.41 -14.85
C ALA A 62 10.06 11.65 -13.97
N GLY A 63 10.69 11.78 -12.80
CA GLY A 63 10.51 12.90 -11.88
C GLY A 63 9.20 12.88 -11.09
N LYS A 64 8.51 11.73 -11.03
CA LYS A 64 7.26 11.55 -10.29
C LYS A 64 7.52 10.79 -8.99
N ALA A 65 7.11 11.35 -7.87
CA ALA A 65 7.09 10.65 -6.59
C ALA A 65 5.93 9.63 -6.55
N THR A 66 6.12 8.59 -5.73
CA THR A 66 5.06 7.62 -5.41
C THR A 66 5.24 7.14 -3.97
N THR A 67 4.18 7.27 -3.19
CA THR A 67 4.07 6.72 -1.84
C THR A 67 3.50 5.31 -1.90
N VAL A 68 4.11 4.37 -1.19
CA VAL A 68 3.71 2.95 -1.14
C VAL A 68 3.38 2.58 0.30
N ALA A 69 2.12 2.19 0.52
CA ALA A 69 1.62 1.75 1.81
C ALA A 69 1.24 0.27 1.78
N VAL A 70 1.51 -0.45 2.87
CA VAL A 70 0.94 -1.78 3.12
C VAL A 70 -0.01 -1.68 4.30
N ALA A 71 -1.27 -2.07 4.08
CA ALA A 71 -2.34 -1.97 5.06
C ALA A 71 -2.87 -3.35 5.47
N GLY A 72 -3.39 -3.47 6.69
CA GLY A 72 -4.18 -4.61 7.15
C GLY A 72 -3.40 -5.67 7.96
N CYS A 73 -3.94 -6.87 8.06
CA CYS A 73 -3.50 -7.89 9.03
C CYS A 73 -2.06 -8.38 8.80
N VAL A 74 -1.61 -8.47 7.55
CA VAL A 74 -0.20 -8.83 7.27
C VAL A 74 0.72 -7.67 7.63
N ALA A 75 0.32 -6.43 7.34
CA ALA A 75 1.07 -5.24 7.78
C ALA A 75 1.23 -5.19 9.30
N GLN A 76 0.18 -5.55 10.05
CA GLN A 76 0.25 -5.64 11.51
C GLN A 76 1.16 -6.77 12.01
N ALA A 77 1.13 -7.93 11.36
CA ALA A 77 1.90 -9.09 11.81
C ALA A 77 3.39 -9.03 11.42
N GLU A 78 3.69 -8.51 10.22
CA GLU A 78 5.02 -8.54 9.60
C GLU A 78 5.67 -7.14 9.55
N GLY A 79 5.14 -6.13 10.25
CA GLY A 79 5.51 -4.73 10.03
C GLY A 79 7.02 -4.46 10.07
N ASP A 80 7.71 -4.92 11.12
CA ASP A 80 9.18 -4.77 11.24
C ASP A 80 9.94 -5.49 10.12
N GLU A 81 9.41 -6.63 9.67
CA GLU A 81 10.00 -7.42 8.58
C GLU A 81 9.75 -6.78 7.22
N ILE A 82 8.57 -6.19 7.00
CA ILE A 82 8.25 -5.41 5.79
C ILE A 82 9.18 -4.21 5.69
N THR A 83 9.33 -3.42 6.75
CA THR A 83 10.23 -2.26 6.76
C THR A 83 11.68 -2.66 6.48
N ARG A 84 12.13 -3.80 7.01
CA ARG A 84 13.49 -4.32 6.78
C ARG A 84 13.69 -4.88 5.37
N ARG A 85 12.78 -5.71 4.86
CA ARG A 85 12.95 -6.46 3.60
C ARG A 85 12.46 -5.73 2.36
N ALA A 86 11.55 -4.78 2.52
CA ALA A 86 10.95 -4.05 1.42
C ALA A 86 11.09 -2.52 1.60
N PRO A 87 12.30 -1.94 1.42
CA PRO A 87 12.53 -0.49 1.51
C PRO A 87 11.73 0.36 0.52
N VAL A 88 11.05 -0.28 -0.43
CA VAL A 88 10.10 0.39 -1.33
C VAL A 88 8.87 0.92 -0.59
N VAL A 89 8.52 0.30 0.54
CA VAL A 89 7.37 0.63 1.38
C VAL A 89 7.71 1.83 2.26
N ASP A 90 6.90 2.88 2.15
CA ASP A 90 7.05 4.10 2.94
C ASP A 90 6.19 4.02 4.23
N ILE A 91 5.04 3.33 4.16
CA ILE A 91 4.05 3.30 5.24
C ILE A 91 3.59 1.87 5.51
N VAL A 92 3.52 1.49 6.79
CA VAL A 92 2.92 0.23 7.25
C VAL A 92 1.83 0.56 8.25
N VAL A 93 0.60 0.11 7.97
CA VAL A 93 -0.58 0.43 8.78
C VAL A 93 -1.40 -0.81 9.09
N GLY A 94 -1.70 -1.01 10.37
CA GLY A 94 -2.56 -2.11 10.80
C GLY A 94 -4.03 -1.91 10.40
N PRO A 95 -4.86 -2.97 10.46
CA PRO A 95 -6.27 -2.94 10.07
C PRO A 95 -7.14 -2.02 10.95
N GLN A 96 -6.66 -1.60 12.12
CA GLN A 96 -7.37 -0.69 13.02
C GLN A 96 -6.92 0.77 12.88
N SER A 97 -6.00 1.06 11.95
CA SER A 97 -5.40 2.40 11.80
C SER A 97 -5.41 2.90 10.36
N TYR A 98 -6.08 2.19 9.42
CA TYR A 98 -6.12 2.59 8.01
C TYR A 98 -6.83 3.93 7.80
N GLN A 99 -7.71 4.34 8.70
CA GLN A 99 -8.35 5.65 8.66
C GLN A 99 -7.36 6.82 8.79
N ASN A 100 -6.15 6.56 9.29
CA ASN A 100 -5.09 7.57 9.39
C ASN A 100 -4.27 7.68 8.10
N LEU A 101 -4.51 6.84 7.08
CA LEU A 101 -3.76 6.87 5.81
C LEU A 101 -3.65 8.27 5.19
N PRO A 102 -4.70 9.11 5.15
CA PRO A 102 -4.58 10.46 4.61
C PRO A 102 -3.52 11.34 5.26
N ASP A 103 -3.33 11.19 6.57
CA ASP A 103 -2.38 12.02 7.33
C ASP A 103 -0.92 11.53 7.16
N LEU A 104 -0.74 10.36 6.55
CA LEU A 104 0.55 9.69 6.38
C LEU A 104 1.11 9.81 4.97
N VAL A 105 0.28 10.17 3.97
CA VAL A 105 0.63 10.19 2.54
C VAL A 105 1.00 11.56 2.00
#